data_AF-A0AAD9B7K1-F1
#
_entry.id   AF-A0AAD9B7K1-F1
#
_cell.length_a   1.000
_cell.length_b   1.000
_cell.length_c   1.000
_cell.angle_alpha   90.00
_cell.angle_beta   90.00
_cell.angle_gamma   90.00
#
_symmetry.space_group_name_H-M   'P 1'
#
loop_
_entity.id
_entity.type
_entity.pdbx_description
1 polymer ?
#
loop_
_entity_poly.entity_id
_entity_poly.type
_entity_poly.pdbx_seq_one_letter_code
_entity_poly.pdbx_strand_id
1 'polypeptide(L)'
;MNLCAQYLRQAEALKADMTDSKLGAAEVWTSRQALQDLYQKMLVTDLEYALDKKNQITTLQSQAKNRANPNRSEVQANLSLFLEAASGFYTQLLQELCTLLQELCTLLQELCTVFNVDLPSRPSSCSYICQHCLVHLGDIARYRNQTSQAESYYRHAAQLVPSNGQPYNQLAILASSKGDHLTTIFYYCRSIAVKFPFPAASTNLQKALSKALESRDEVKTKWSVSDFIRAFIKFHGHVYLSKSLDKLDALREKLEEQFQLILQKAFSSQQLVHITVINLFELHHLRELPSEGGEPSCSEQPISWFQLLGLQ
;
A
#
# COMPACT_ATOMS: atom_id res chain seq x y z
N MET A 1 -14.88 30.05 2.57
CA MET A 1 -13.62 30.22 1.81
C MET A 1 -12.69 29.09 2.21
N ASN A 2 -12.17 28.33 1.23
CA ASN A 2 -11.34 27.16 1.51
C ASN A 2 -9.97 27.62 2.06
N LEU A 3 -9.65 27.26 3.31
CA LEU A 3 -8.42 27.66 4.01
C LEU A 3 -7.16 27.23 3.23
N CYS A 4 -7.25 26.08 2.54
CA CYS A 4 -6.17 25.57 1.68
C CYS A 4 -5.93 26.48 0.46
N ALA A 5 -6.98 27.03 -0.15
CA ALA A 5 -6.88 28.00 -1.24
C ALA A 5 -6.38 29.39 -0.79
N GLN A 6 -6.47 29.70 0.51
CA GLN A 6 -5.85 30.88 1.08
C GLN A 6 -4.35 30.65 1.30
N TYR A 7 -3.97 29.48 1.80
CA TYR A 7 -2.57 29.11 1.96
C TYR A 7 -1.83 28.95 0.63
N LEU A 8 -2.48 28.43 -0.43
CA LEU A 8 -1.88 28.36 -1.77
C LEU A 8 -1.54 29.74 -2.32
N ARG A 9 -2.45 30.71 -2.21
CA ARG A 9 -2.21 32.10 -2.65
C ARG A 9 -1.10 32.77 -1.85
N GLN A 10 -1.02 32.50 -0.55
CA GLN A 10 0.08 32.97 0.29
C GLN A 10 1.42 32.33 -0.12
N ALA A 11 1.42 31.05 -0.51
CA ALA A 11 2.61 30.36 -0.98
C ALA A 11 3.10 30.92 -2.33
N GLU A 12 2.20 31.26 -3.24
CA GLU A 12 2.54 31.90 -4.53
C GLU A 12 3.21 33.27 -4.35
N ALA A 13 2.69 34.09 -3.44
CA ALA A 13 3.30 35.38 -3.11
C ALA A 13 4.71 35.21 -2.54
N LEU A 14 4.88 34.31 -1.57
CA LEU A 14 6.19 34.04 -0.96
C LEU A 14 7.20 33.42 -1.93
N LYS A 15 6.75 32.69 -2.96
CA LYS A 15 7.60 32.20 -4.05
C LYS A 15 8.07 33.32 -4.98
N ALA A 16 7.20 34.30 -5.26
CA ALA A 16 7.56 35.46 -6.08
C ALA A 16 8.66 36.30 -5.40
N ASP A 17 8.61 36.45 -4.08
CA ASP A 17 9.66 37.11 -3.30
C ASP A 17 11.02 36.42 -3.43
N MET A 18 11.05 35.09 -3.62
CA MET A 18 12.30 34.34 -3.75
C MET A 18 13.02 34.57 -5.09
N THR A 19 12.32 35.08 -6.11
CA THR A 19 12.87 35.37 -7.43
C THR A 19 12.94 36.87 -7.73
N ASP A 20 12.51 37.73 -6.80
CA ASP A 20 12.60 39.18 -6.96
C ASP A 20 14.02 39.69 -6.72
N SER A 21 14.65 40.13 -7.81
CA SER A 21 15.98 40.77 -7.83
C SER A 21 16.11 42.04 -6.97
N LYS A 22 14.99 42.62 -6.51
CA LYS A 22 14.97 43.82 -5.66
C LYS A 22 15.09 43.52 -4.16
N LEU A 23 14.90 42.27 -3.74
CA LEU A 23 14.95 41.88 -2.33
C LEU A 23 16.35 41.49 -1.89
N GLY A 24 16.72 41.89 -0.67
CA GLY A 24 17.99 41.54 -0.05
C GLY A 24 18.01 40.09 0.45
N ALA A 25 19.20 39.51 0.61
CA ALA A 25 19.37 38.12 1.03
C ALA A 25 18.66 37.75 2.34
N ALA A 26 18.54 38.70 3.28
CA ALA A 26 17.83 38.50 4.55
C ALA A 26 16.30 38.44 4.38
N GLU A 27 15.75 39.20 3.43
CA GLU A 27 14.32 39.23 3.11
C GLU A 27 13.93 37.94 2.38
N VAL A 28 14.74 37.52 1.40
CA VAL A 28 14.58 36.23 0.71
C VAL A 28 14.64 35.06 1.68
N TRP A 29 15.56 35.09 2.66
CA TRP A 29 15.66 34.07 3.71
C TRP A 29 14.39 34.02 4.58
N THR A 30 13.84 35.18 4.94
CA THR A 30 12.63 35.28 5.74
C THR A 30 11.41 34.75 4.98
N SER A 31 11.25 35.12 3.70
CA SER A 31 10.18 34.59 2.84
C SER A 31 10.30 33.07 2.64
N ARG A 32 11.53 32.53 2.56
CA ARG A 32 11.79 31.09 2.50
C ARG A 32 11.35 30.35 3.76
N GLN A 33 11.64 30.90 4.95
CA GLN A 33 11.21 30.30 6.22
C GLN A 33 9.69 30.34 6.36
N ALA A 34 9.07 31.48 6.02
CA ALA A 34 7.62 31.61 6.03
C ALA A 34 6.93 30.64 5.06
N LEU A 35 7.52 30.40 3.89
CA LEU A 35 7.01 29.43 2.92
C LEU A 35 7.09 27.99 3.44
N GLN A 36 8.18 27.62 4.12
CA GLN A 36 8.30 26.31 4.77
C GLN A 36 7.26 26.12 5.88
N ASP A 37 7.10 27.10 6.76
CA ASP A 37 6.12 27.06 7.84
C ASP A 37 4.68 27.00 7.29
N LEU A 38 4.42 27.69 6.19
CA LEU A 38 3.13 27.67 5.51
C LEU A 38 2.85 26.31 4.87
N TYR A 39 3.83 25.70 4.19
CA TYR A 39 3.70 24.35 3.67
C TYR A 39 3.55 23.31 4.78
N GLN A 40 4.28 23.45 5.88
CA GLN A 40 4.12 22.59 7.04
C GLN A 40 2.72 22.74 7.65
N LYS A 41 2.22 23.97 7.78
CA LYS A 41 0.85 24.23 8.23
C LYS A 41 -0.17 23.65 7.26
N MET A 42 -0.01 23.81 5.95
CA MET A 42 -0.89 23.18 4.96
C MET A 42 -0.90 21.65 5.15
N LEU A 43 0.28 21.02 5.22
CA LEU A 43 0.39 19.58 5.39
C LEU A 43 -0.21 19.08 6.71
N VAL A 44 -0.02 19.80 7.82
CA VAL A 44 -0.57 19.43 9.14
C VAL A 44 -2.08 19.70 9.21
N THR A 45 -2.55 20.84 8.71
CA THR A 45 -3.98 21.20 8.69
C THR A 45 -4.74 20.31 7.73
N ASP A 46 -4.15 19.95 6.58
CA ASP A 46 -4.71 18.99 5.64
C ASP A 46 -4.69 17.57 6.23
N LEU A 47 -3.72 17.21 7.08
CA LEU A 47 -3.72 15.93 7.77
C LEU A 47 -4.84 15.86 8.83
N GLU A 48 -5.01 16.88 9.67
CA GLU A 48 -6.10 16.97 10.64
C GLU A 48 -7.48 17.05 9.95
N TYR A 49 -7.59 17.85 8.90
CA TYR A 49 -8.79 17.94 8.07
C TYR A 49 -9.07 16.60 7.35
N ALA A 50 -8.06 15.95 6.78
CA ALA A 50 -8.21 14.63 6.16
C ALA A 50 -8.61 13.56 7.18
N LEU A 51 -8.09 13.63 8.42
CA LEU A 51 -8.48 12.74 9.52
C LEU A 51 -9.95 12.97 9.94
N ASP A 52 -10.37 14.22 10.11
CA ASP A 52 -11.77 14.58 10.40
C ASP A 52 -12.70 14.15 9.25
N LYS A 53 -12.30 14.41 8.00
CA LYS A 53 -13.07 13.98 6.82
C LYS A 53 -13.10 12.48 6.63
N LYS A 54 -12.04 11.75 6.98
CA LYS A 54 -12.04 10.27 7.01
C LYS A 54 -13.05 9.73 8.04
N ASN A 55 -13.17 10.37 9.20
CA ASN A 55 -14.20 10.04 10.19
C ASN A 55 -15.60 10.33 9.67
N GLN A 56 -15.79 11.44 8.95
CA GLN A 56 -17.04 11.79 8.29
C GLN A 56 -17.44 10.77 7.21
N ILE A 57 -16.51 10.37 6.33
CA ILE A 57 -16.75 9.32 5.31
C ILE A 57 -17.16 8.01 5.97
N THR A 58 -16.46 7.59 7.03
CA THR A 58 -16.75 6.34 7.74
C THR A 58 -18.15 6.35 8.35
N THR A 59 -18.55 7.49 8.93
CA THR A 59 -19.89 7.69 9.50
C THR A 59 -20.98 7.65 8.41
N LEU A 60 -20.79 8.37 7.31
CA LEU A 60 -21.74 8.37 6.21
C LEU A 60 -21.87 6.98 5.57
N GLN A 61 -20.77 6.24 5.44
CA GLN A 61 -20.78 4.87 4.94
C GLN A 61 -21.55 3.91 5.85
N SER A 62 -21.38 4.03 7.17
CA SER A 62 -22.12 3.16 8.11
C SER A 62 -23.62 3.45 8.06
N GLN A 63 -24.00 4.72 8.02
CA GLN A 63 -25.39 5.17 7.90
C GLN A 63 -26.02 4.78 6.55
N ALA A 64 -25.27 4.84 5.44
CA ALA A 64 -25.75 4.45 4.11
C ALA A 64 -25.89 2.93 3.93
N LYS A 65 -25.06 2.13 4.64
CA LYS A 65 -25.15 0.66 4.67
C LYS A 65 -26.27 0.14 5.58
N ASN A 66 -26.67 0.92 6.59
CA ASN A 66 -27.72 0.52 7.52
C ASN A 66 -29.10 0.51 6.84
N ARG A 67 -29.66 -0.68 6.60
CA ARG A 67 -30.99 -0.85 5.98
C ARG A 67 -32.14 -0.31 6.84
N ALA A 68 -31.95 -0.17 8.15
CA ALA A 68 -32.94 0.37 9.06
C ALA A 68 -32.95 1.91 9.12
N ASN A 69 -32.01 2.58 8.44
CA ASN A 69 -31.95 4.03 8.43
C ASN A 69 -33.03 4.62 7.49
N PRO A 70 -34.00 5.40 8.00
CA PRO A 70 -35.05 6.00 7.17
C PRO A 70 -34.48 7.00 6.14
N ASN A 71 -33.36 7.66 6.46
CA ASN A 71 -32.73 8.66 5.60
C ASN A 71 -31.64 8.06 4.70
N ARG A 72 -31.62 6.73 4.51
CA ARG A 72 -30.55 6.02 3.79
C ARG A 72 -30.27 6.58 2.40
N SER A 73 -31.33 6.91 1.63
CA SER A 73 -31.19 7.44 0.28
C SER A 73 -30.51 8.82 0.27
N GLU A 74 -30.93 9.70 1.19
CA GLU A 74 -30.36 11.04 1.36
C GLU A 74 -28.90 10.96 1.81
N VAL A 75 -28.59 10.13 2.81
CA VAL A 75 -27.22 9.90 3.28
C VAL A 75 -26.34 9.35 2.16
N GLN A 76 -26.86 8.45 1.33
CA GLN A 76 -26.13 7.93 0.17
C GLN A 76 -25.86 9.01 -0.88
N ALA A 77 -26.82 9.91 -1.14
CA ALA A 77 -26.63 11.05 -2.04
C ALA A 77 -25.58 12.04 -1.50
N ASN A 78 -25.67 12.38 -0.20
CA ASN A 78 -24.70 13.23 0.48
C ASN A 78 -23.29 12.63 0.47
N LEU A 79 -23.18 11.32 0.70
CA LEU A 79 -21.91 10.60 0.58
C LEU A 79 -21.34 10.69 -0.84
N SER A 80 -22.18 10.48 -1.87
CA SER A 80 -21.74 10.57 -3.26
C SER A 80 -21.22 11.97 -3.61
N LEU A 81 -21.95 13.04 -3.24
CA LEU A 81 -21.52 14.42 -3.45
C LEU A 81 -20.22 14.73 -2.72
N PHE A 82 -20.08 14.27 -1.47
CA PHE A 82 -18.87 14.46 -0.69
C PHE A 82 -17.66 13.77 -1.32
N LEU A 83 -17.82 12.52 -1.78
CA LEU A 83 -16.75 11.78 -2.45
C LEU A 83 -16.37 12.40 -3.80
N GLU A 84 -17.33 12.97 -4.53
CA GLU A 84 -17.07 13.67 -5.79
C GLU A 84 -16.28 14.97 -5.55
N ALA A 85 -16.70 15.78 -4.57
CA ALA A 85 -15.96 16.98 -4.18
C ALA A 85 -14.54 16.65 -3.70
N ALA A 86 -14.38 15.60 -2.88
CA ALA A 86 -13.07 15.14 -2.42
C ALA A 86 -12.19 14.64 -3.59
N SER A 87 -12.77 13.93 -4.55
CA SER A 87 -12.07 13.49 -5.76
C SER A 87 -11.55 14.69 -6.57
N GLY A 88 -12.39 15.71 -6.75
CA GLY A 88 -12.01 16.94 -7.46
C GLY A 88 -10.87 17.67 -6.76
N PHE A 89 -10.97 17.84 -5.43
CA PHE A 89 -9.92 18.44 -4.61
C PHE A 89 -8.57 17.74 -4.76
N TYR A 90 -8.50 16.42 -4.55
CA TYR A 90 -7.23 15.70 -4.64
C TYR A 90 -6.69 15.62 -6.06
N THR A 91 -7.55 15.63 -7.08
CA THR A 91 -7.11 15.67 -8.50
C THR A 91 -6.46 17.01 -8.82
N GLN A 92 -7.11 18.11 -8.43
CA GLN A 92 -6.58 19.45 -8.61
C GLN A 92 -5.26 19.65 -7.84
N LEU A 93 -5.23 19.25 -6.56
CA LEU A 93 -4.02 19.31 -5.75
C LEU A 93 -2.87 18.51 -6.38
N LEU A 94 -3.14 17.29 -6.85
CA LEU A 94 -2.12 16.48 -7.52
C LEU A 94 -1.63 17.14 -8.81
N GLN A 95 -2.52 17.75 -9.60
CA GLN A 95 -2.15 18.46 -10.81
C GLN A 95 -1.26 19.67 -10.51
N GLU A 96 -1.64 20.51 -9.53
CA GLU A 96 -0.86 21.67 -9.09
C GLU A 96 0.52 21.25 -8.53
N LEU A 97 0.58 20.18 -7.75
CA LEU A 97 1.85 19.62 -7.28
C LEU A 97 2.71 19.13 -8.45
N CYS A 98 2.13 18.42 -9.41
CA CYS A 98 2.86 17.93 -10.58
C CYS A 98 3.41 19.06 -11.46
N THR A 99 2.63 20.13 -11.70
CA THR A 99 3.10 21.29 -12.48
C THR A 99 4.23 22.01 -11.76
N LEU A 100 4.08 22.27 -10.46
CA LEU A 100 5.12 22.87 -9.63
C LEU A 100 6.40 22.02 -9.62
N LEU A 101 6.28 20.70 -9.60
CA LEU A 101 7.43 19.80 -9.65
C LEU A 101 8.10 19.78 -11.01
N GLN A 102 7.33 19.87 -12.09
CA GLN A 102 7.87 19.95 -13.44
C GLN A 102 8.64 21.26 -13.63
N GLU A 103 8.08 22.38 -13.19
CA GLU A 103 8.74 23.70 -13.18
C GLU A 103 10.00 23.71 -12.32
N LEU A 104 9.96 23.09 -11.13
CA LEU A 104 11.12 22.97 -10.26
C LEU A 104 12.20 22.08 -10.90
N CYS A 105 11.83 20.98 -11.56
CA CYS A 105 12.77 20.12 -12.27
C CYS A 105 13.42 20.86 -13.44
N THR A 106 12.67 21.65 -14.22
CA THR A 106 13.24 22.45 -15.30
C THR A 106 14.19 23.52 -14.78
N LEU A 107 13.84 24.23 -13.69
CA LEU A 107 14.71 25.23 -13.07
C LEU A 107 15.98 24.58 -12.50
N LEU A 108 15.86 23.44 -11.81
CA LEU A 108 17.02 22.70 -11.31
C LEU A 108 17.90 22.21 -12.45
N GLN A 109 17.32 21.78 -13.57
CA GLN A 109 18.06 21.35 -14.75
C GLN A 109 18.82 22.50 -15.42
N GLU A 110 18.21 23.69 -15.51
CA GLU A 110 18.87 24.92 -15.98
C GLU A 110 19.99 25.39 -15.05
N LEU A 111 19.79 25.31 -13.73
CA LEU A 111 20.84 25.64 -12.77
C LEU A 111 21.98 24.60 -12.81
N CYS A 112 21.66 23.32 -12.94
CA CYS A 112 22.64 22.25 -13.04
C CYS A 112 23.50 22.36 -14.31
N THR A 113 22.92 22.77 -15.44
CA THR A 113 23.69 23.04 -16.67
C THR A 113 24.58 24.27 -16.53
N VAL A 114 24.13 25.32 -15.85
CA VAL A 114 24.95 26.53 -15.59
C VAL A 114 26.11 26.25 -14.62
N PHE A 115 25.87 25.46 -13.58
CA PHE A 115 26.88 25.19 -12.53
C PHE A 115 27.66 23.88 -12.74
N ASN A 116 27.37 23.12 -13.80
CA ASN A 116 27.97 21.82 -14.12
C ASN A 116 27.91 20.82 -12.94
N VAL A 117 26.74 20.74 -12.31
CA VAL A 117 26.45 19.85 -11.17
C VAL A 117 25.40 18.82 -11.59
N ASP A 118 25.51 17.58 -11.12
CA ASP A 118 24.51 16.54 -11.38
C ASP A 118 23.14 16.91 -10.77
N LEU A 119 22.07 16.59 -11.49
CA LEU A 119 20.70 16.88 -11.04
C LEU A 119 20.42 16.11 -9.74
N PRO A 120 20.06 16.80 -8.64
CA PRO A 120 19.71 16.11 -7.41
C PRO A 120 18.49 15.20 -7.65
N SER A 121 18.52 14.00 -7.07
CA SER A 121 17.36 13.10 -7.07
C SER A 121 16.12 13.86 -6.60
N ARG A 122 14.98 13.69 -7.29
CA ARG A 122 13.70 14.34 -6.94
C ARG A 122 13.52 14.39 -5.41
N PRO A 123 13.19 15.55 -4.82
CA PRO A 123 13.09 15.66 -3.37
C PRO A 123 12.11 14.62 -2.82
N SER A 124 12.56 13.80 -1.87
CA SER A 124 11.78 12.69 -1.30
C SER A 124 10.41 13.15 -0.79
N SER A 125 10.32 14.38 -0.29
CA SER A 125 9.08 15.00 0.20
C SER A 125 8.02 15.19 -0.88
N CYS A 126 8.44 15.47 -2.12
CA CYS A 126 7.54 15.70 -3.25
C CYS A 126 6.90 14.39 -3.72
N SER A 127 7.70 13.33 -3.85
CA SER A 127 7.19 11.99 -4.13
C SER A 127 6.22 11.50 -3.05
N TYR A 128 6.48 11.86 -1.78
CA TYR A 128 5.62 11.49 -0.66
C TYR A 128 4.24 12.16 -0.73
N ILE A 129 4.17 13.48 -0.96
CA ILE A 129 2.87 14.18 -1.04
C ILE A 129 2.06 13.77 -2.27
N CYS A 130 2.71 13.51 -3.41
CA CYS A 130 2.05 12.96 -4.59
C CYS A 130 1.53 11.54 -4.33
N GLN A 131 2.31 10.68 -3.66
CA GLN A 131 1.86 9.36 -3.24
C GLN A 131 0.65 9.46 -2.31
N HIS A 132 0.68 10.37 -1.34
CA HIS A 132 -0.43 10.60 -0.42
C HIS A 132 -1.73 10.96 -1.17
N CYS A 133 -1.66 11.90 -2.12
CA CYS A 133 -2.81 12.26 -2.95
C CYS A 133 -3.34 11.06 -3.75
N LEU A 134 -2.47 10.28 -4.38
CA LEU A 134 -2.85 9.10 -5.15
C LEU A 134 -3.50 8.02 -4.29
N VAL A 135 -3.02 7.79 -3.07
CA VAL A 135 -3.65 6.84 -2.14
C VAL A 135 -5.08 7.29 -1.79
N HIS A 136 -5.28 8.58 -1.50
CA HIS A 136 -6.62 9.11 -1.20
C HIS A 136 -7.55 9.09 -2.41
N LEU A 137 -7.05 9.40 -3.61
CA LEU A 137 -7.80 9.23 -4.85
C LEU A 137 -8.22 7.77 -5.06
N GLY A 138 -7.31 6.83 -4.75
CA GLY A 138 -7.61 5.40 -4.75
C GLY A 138 -8.69 5.01 -3.73
N ASP A 139 -8.63 5.57 -2.51
CA ASP A 139 -9.62 5.32 -1.45
C ASP A 139 -11.00 5.84 -1.88
N ILE A 140 -11.05 7.07 -2.40
CA ILE A 140 -12.27 7.71 -2.91
C ILE A 140 -12.87 6.90 -4.07
N ALA A 141 -12.06 6.53 -5.07
CA ALA A 141 -12.51 5.69 -6.17
C ALA A 141 -13.07 4.35 -5.69
N ARG A 142 -12.42 3.71 -4.69
CA ARG A 142 -12.93 2.48 -4.07
C ARG A 142 -14.27 2.72 -3.36
N TYR A 143 -14.42 3.81 -2.62
CA TYR A 143 -15.69 4.15 -1.96
C TYR A 143 -16.82 4.45 -2.94
N ARG A 144 -16.50 4.88 -4.17
CA ARG A 144 -17.41 5.04 -5.30
C ARG A 144 -17.62 3.75 -6.11
N ASN A 145 -17.06 2.62 -5.67
CA ASN A 145 -17.07 1.32 -6.39
C ASN A 145 -16.40 1.37 -7.79
N GLN A 146 -15.46 2.28 -8.01
CA GLN A 146 -14.69 2.41 -9.25
C GLN A 146 -13.39 1.59 -9.17
N THR A 147 -13.53 0.26 -9.10
CA THR A 147 -12.42 -0.66 -8.77
C THR A 147 -11.19 -0.52 -9.67
N SER A 148 -11.37 -0.42 -10.99
CA SER A 148 -10.25 -0.29 -11.94
C SER A 148 -9.49 1.04 -11.76
N GLN A 149 -10.21 2.12 -11.49
CA GLN A 149 -9.63 3.43 -11.24
C GLN A 149 -8.85 3.45 -9.92
N ALA A 150 -9.43 2.86 -8.87
CA ALA A 150 -8.76 2.73 -7.57
C ALA A 150 -7.45 1.94 -7.68
N GLU A 151 -7.48 0.83 -8.41
CA GLU A 151 -6.30 0.00 -8.66
C GLU A 151 -5.20 0.75 -9.41
N SER A 152 -5.57 1.54 -10.43
CA SER A 152 -4.62 2.40 -11.15
C SER A 152 -3.95 3.41 -10.22
N TYR A 153 -4.73 4.11 -9.39
CA TYR A 153 -4.20 5.08 -8.43
C TYR A 153 -3.24 4.44 -7.43
N TYR A 154 -3.59 3.29 -6.83
CA TYR A 154 -2.69 2.62 -5.89
C TYR A 154 -1.41 2.08 -6.56
N ARG A 155 -1.48 1.61 -7.81
CA ARG A 155 -0.27 1.20 -8.55
C ARG A 155 0.67 2.38 -8.78
N HIS A 156 0.16 3.52 -9.22
CA HIS A 156 0.97 4.72 -9.39
C HIS A 156 1.52 5.22 -8.04
N ALA A 157 0.73 5.16 -6.97
CA ALA A 157 1.20 5.47 -5.62
C ALA A 157 2.37 4.56 -5.22
N ALA A 158 2.27 3.25 -5.40
CA ALA A 158 3.33 2.29 -5.11
C ALA A 158 4.61 2.52 -5.93
N GLN A 159 4.51 3.03 -7.16
CA GLN A 159 5.67 3.36 -7.99
C GLN A 159 6.42 4.60 -7.50
N LEU A 160 5.73 5.61 -6.96
CA LEU A 160 6.36 6.85 -6.49
C LEU A 160 7.24 6.66 -5.26
N VAL A 161 6.76 5.89 -4.28
CA VAL A 161 7.53 5.57 -3.06
C VAL A 161 7.36 4.09 -2.73
N PRO A 162 8.16 3.20 -3.36
CA PRO A 162 8.05 1.74 -3.17
C PRO A 162 8.36 1.26 -1.75
N SER A 163 9.00 2.11 -0.94
CA SER A 163 9.31 1.81 0.46
C SER A 163 8.13 1.96 1.42
N ASN A 164 7.00 2.52 0.97
CA ASN A 164 5.79 2.67 1.78
C ASN A 164 4.85 1.46 1.57
N GLY A 165 4.47 0.79 2.66
CA GLY A 165 3.59 -0.38 2.64
C GLY A 165 2.14 -0.08 2.28
N GLN A 166 1.66 1.14 2.54
CA GLN A 166 0.23 1.46 2.50
C GLN A 166 -0.44 1.17 1.14
N PRO A 167 0.11 1.56 -0.03
CA PRO A 167 -0.54 1.29 -1.31
C PRO A 167 -0.70 -0.22 -1.58
N TYR A 168 0.26 -1.04 -1.15
CA TYR A 168 0.20 -2.50 -1.33
C TYR A 168 -0.92 -3.11 -0.48
N ASN A 169 -1.12 -2.67 0.77
CA ASN A 169 -2.29 -3.11 1.57
C ASN A 169 -3.61 -2.78 0.87
N GLN A 170 -3.73 -1.60 0.25
CA GLN A 170 -4.96 -1.23 -0.48
C GLN A 170 -5.16 -2.09 -1.73
N LEU A 171 -4.09 -2.43 -2.46
CA LEU A 171 -4.13 -3.36 -3.59
C LEU A 171 -4.53 -4.78 -3.15
N ALA A 172 -4.07 -5.24 -1.98
CA ALA A 172 -4.48 -6.52 -1.41
C ALA A 172 -5.99 -6.56 -1.12
N ILE A 173 -6.55 -5.49 -0.55
CA ILE A 173 -7.99 -5.38 -0.28
C ILE A 173 -8.78 -5.42 -1.60
N LEU A 174 -8.33 -4.72 -2.65
CA LEU A 174 -8.96 -4.78 -3.97
C LEU A 174 -8.89 -6.19 -4.58
N ALA A 175 -7.73 -6.84 -4.55
CA ALA A 175 -7.56 -8.21 -5.04
C ALA A 175 -8.49 -9.17 -4.29
N SER A 176 -8.59 -9.03 -2.97
CA SER A 176 -9.47 -9.85 -2.13
C SER A 176 -10.94 -9.66 -2.50
N SER A 177 -11.36 -8.43 -2.81
CA SER A 177 -12.75 -8.15 -3.22
C SER A 177 -13.13 -8.79 -4.55
N LYS A 178 -12.14 -9.08 -5.41
CA LYS A 178 -12.31 -9.78 -6.69
C LYS A 178 -12.20 -11.31 -6.57
N GLY A 179 -11.89 -11.83 -5.39
CA GLY A 179 -11.62 -13.26 -5.18
C GLY A 179 -10.25 -13.72 -5.66
N ASP A 180 -9.32 -12.80 -5.99
CA ASP A 180 -7.96 -13.16 -6.37
C ASP A 180 -7.08 -13.37 -5.11
N HIS A 181 -7.16 -14.59 -4.57
CA HIS A 181 -6.50 -14.95 -3.32
C HIS A 181 -4.96 -14.92 -3.41
N LEU A 182 -4.36 -15.36 -4.52
CA LEU A 182 -2.90 -15.34 -4.68
C LEU A 182 -2.37 -13.92 -4.65
N THR A 183 -2.97 -13.03 -5.45
CA THR A 183 -2.58 -11.62 -5.51
C THR A 183 -2.86 -10.90 -4.18
N THR A 184 -3.89 -11.30 -3.45
CA THR A 184 -4.18 -10.78 -2.09
C THR A 184 -3.03 -11.06 -1.13
N ILE A 185 -2.60 -12.32 -1.02
CA ILE A 185 -1.51 -12.72 -0.13
C ILE A 185 -0.21 -12.04 -0.56
N PHE A 186 0.09 -12.05 -1.86
CA PHE A 186 1.25 -11.35 -2.42
C PHE A 186 1.33 -9.89 -1.99
N TYR A 187 0.24 -9.12 -2.13
CA TYR A 187 0.27 -7.71 -1.78
C TYR A 187 0.32 -7.45 -0.27
N TYR A 188 -0.26 -8.32 0.57
CA TYR A 188 -0.03 -8.22 2.01
C TYR A 188 1.44 -8.48 2.37
N CYS A 189 2.06 -9.52 1.81
CA CYS A 189 3.50 -9.77 1.98
C CYS A 189 4.33 -8.56 1.53
N ARG A 190 4.04 -7.97 0.36
CA ARG A 190 4.70 -6.75 -0.13
C ARG A 190 4.49 -5.55 0.78
N SER A 191 3.30 -5.40 1.37
CA SER A 191 3.00 -4.32 2.32
C SER A 191 3.79 -4.43 3.63
N ILE A 192 4.24 -5.63 3.98
CA ILE A 192 5.02 -5.92 5.19
C ILE A 192 6.52 -5.83 4.88
N ALA A 193 6.97 -6.41 3.77
CA ALA A 193 8.38 -6.48 3.36
C ALA A 193 8.87 -5.23 2.62
N VAL A 194 8.77 -4.08 3.29
CA VAL A 194 9.29 -2.78 2.83
C VAL A 194 9.92 -2.02 4.00
N LYS A 195 10.67 -0.95 3.72
CA LYS A 195 11.33 -0.14 4.77
C LYS A 195 10.34 0.50 5.75
N PHE A 196 9.14 0.86 5.30
CA PHE A 196 8.07 1.42 6.13
C PHE A 196 6.81 0.56 5.99
N PRO A 197 6.72 -0.57 6.73
CA PRO A 197 5.59 -1.49 6.67
C PRO A 197 4.28 -0.80 7.07
N PHE A 198 3.17 -1.22 6.46
CA PHE A 198 1.84 -0.75 6.90
C PHE A 198 1.31 -1.62 8.04
N PRO A 199 1.07 -1.08 9.25
CA PRO A 199 0.79 -1.89 10.45
C PRO A 199 -0.42 -2.83 10.30
N ALA A 200 -1.47 -2.42 9.60
CA ALA A 200 -2.67 -3.24 9.45
C ALA A 200 -2.46 -4.46 8.52
N ALA A 201 -1.40 -4.48 7.71
CA ALA A 201 -1.17 -5.55 6.74
C ALA A 201 -0.88 -6.90 7.40
N SER A 202 -0.10 -6.93 8.49
CA SER A 202 0.18 -8.16 9.24
C SER A 202 -1.11 -8.77 9.82
N THR A 203 -1.95 -7.94 10.45
CA THR A 203 -3.26 -8.38 10.96
C THR A 203 -4.18 -8.87 9.85
N ASN A 204 -4.17 -8.21 8.68
CA ASN A 204 -4.97 -8.62 7.54
C ASN A 204 -4.48 -9.94 6.92
N LEU A 205 -3.16 -10.12 6.80
CA LEU A 205 -2.55 -11.37 6.36
C LEU A 205 -2.89 -12.53 7.30
N GLN A 206 -2.70 -12.33 8.61
CA GLN A 206 -3.05 -13.30 9.64
C GLN A 206 -4.51 -13.75 9.53
N LYS A 207 -5.44 -12.81 9.34
CA LYS A 207 -6.87 -13.10 9.15
C LYS A 207 -7.13 -13.88 7.86
N ALA A 208 -6.51 -13.47 6.75
CA ALA A 208 -6.67 -14.14 5.46
C ALA A 208 -6.17 -15.58 5.50
N LEU A 209 -5.01 -15.81 6.12
CA LEU A 209 -4.42 -17.14 6.29
C LEU A 209 -5.23 -18.01 7.26
N SER A 210 -5.67 -17.46 8.40
CA SER A 210 -6.52 -18.20 9.35
C SER A 210 -7.81 -18.68 8.67
N LYS A 211 -8.45 -17.80 7.89
CA LYS A 211 -9.63 -18.15 7.09
C LYS A 211 -9.34 -19.21 6.03
N ALA A 212 -8.16 -19.20 5.43
CA ALA A 212 -7.78 -20.23 4.46
C ALA A 212 -7.64 -21.62 5.12
N LEU A 213 -7.12 -21.67 6.35
CA LEU A 213 -6.98 -22.91 7.13
C LEU A 213 -8.32 -23.51 7.58
N GLU A 214 -9.36 -22.70 7.73
CA GLU A 214 -10.73 -23.18 8.05
C GLU A 214 -11.39 -23.93 6.89
N SER A 215 -10.88 -23.78 5.66
CA SER A 215 -11.45 -24.48 4.51
C SER A 215 -11.12 -25.98 4.56
N ARG A 216 -12.08 -26.83 4.18
CA ARG A 216 -11.91 -28.29 4.18
C ARG A 216 -10.78 -28.72 3.25
N ASP A 217 -10.14 -29.83 3.60
CA ASP A 217 -9.19 -30.49 2.71
C ASP A 217 -9.96 -31.29 1.67
N GLU A 218 -9.74 -30.98 0.39
CA GLU A 218 -10.33 -31.72 -0.71
C GLU A 218 -9.37 -32.82 -1.16
N VAL A 219 -9.82 -34.07 -1.08
CA VAL A 219 -9.05 -35.22 -1.55
C VAL A 219 -9.21 -35.32 -3.07
N LYS A 220 -8.40 -34.56 -3.79
CA LYS A 220 -8.31 -34.59 -5.25
C LYS A 220 -6.92 -35.10 -5.67
N THR A 221 -6.89 -36.04 -6.61
CA THR A 221 -5.66 -36.59 -7.16
C THR A 221 -4.98 -35.65 -8.16
N LYS A 222 -5.76 -34.88 -8.92
CA LYS A 222 -5.29 -33.87 -9.88
C LYS A 222 -5.88 -32.51 -9.57
N TRP A 223 -5.04 -31.50 -9.48
CA TRP A 223 -5.43 -30.14 -9.11
C TRP A 223 -5.58 -29.22 -10.32
N SER A 224 -6.57 -28.33 -10.25
CA SER A 224 -6.58 -27.11 -11.05
C SER A 224 -5.62 -26.06 -10.47
N VAL A 225 -5.39 -24.98 -11.23
CA VAL A 225 -4.64 -23.80 -10.72
C VAL A 225 -5.26 -23.25 -9.43
N SER A 226 -6.59 -23.23 -9.33
CA SER A 226 -7.30 -22.74 -8.13
C SER A 226 -7.10 -23.66 -6.93
N ASP A 227 -7.14 -24.98 -7.15
CA ASP A 227 -6.88 -25.96 -6.09
C ASP A 227 -5.43 -25.83 -5.58
N PHE A 228 -4.46 -25.71 -6.49
CA PHE A 228 -3.07 -25.46 -6.15
C PHE A 228 -2.89 -24.17 -5.34
N ILE A 229 -3.45 -23.04 -5.80
CA ILE A 229 -3.35 -21.76 -5.08
C ILE A 229 -3.94 -21.87 -3.68
N ARG A 230 -5.06 -22.58 -3.50
CA ARG A 230 -5.68 -22.79 -2.19
C ARG A 230 -4.75 -23.60 -1.27
N ALA A 231 -4.19 -24.70 -1.76
CA ALA A 231 -3.24 -25.52 -1.01
C ALA A 231 -1.95 -24.75 -0.66
N PHE A 232 -1.44 -23.97 -1.61
CA PHE A 232 -0.27 -23.12 -1.43
C PHE A 232 -0.49 -22.07 -0.33
N ILE A 233 -1.64 -21.39 -0.34
CA ILE A 233 -2.01 -20.43 0.70
C ILE A 233 -2.18 -21.12 2.06
N LYS A 234 -2.74 -22.35 2.11
CA LYS A 234 -2.81 -23.13 3.36
C LYS A 234 -1.42 -23.48 3.90
N PHE A 235 -0.50 -23.88 3.03
CA PHE A 235 0.88 -24.18 3.43
C PHE A 235 1.52 -22.96 4.11
N HIS A 236 1.46 -21.79 3.47
CA HIS A 236 1.91 -20.54 4.07
C HIS A 236 1.12 -20.16 5.33
N GLY A 237 -0.17 -20.50 5.41
CA GLY A 237 -0.97 -20.31 6.62
C GLY A 237 -0.48 -21.15 7.80
N HIS A 238 -0.10 -22.41 7.57
CA HIS A 238 0.45 -23.28 8.60
C HIS A 238 1.81 -22.78 9.11
N VAL A 239 2.69 -22.35 8.19
CA VAL A 239 4.01 -21.80 8.52
C VAL A 239 3.87 -20.46 9.27
N TYR A 240 3.22 -19.47 8.67
CA TYR A 240 3.12 -18.11 9.20
C TYR A 240 2.45 -18.05 10.58
N LEU A 241 1.45 -18.91 10.81
CA LEU A 241 0.70 -18.97 12.07
C LEU A 241 1.27 -19.99 13.06
N SER A 242 2.29 -20.76 12.68
CA SER A 242 2.84 -21.87 13.47
C SER A 242 1.77 -22.84 13.97
N LYS A 243 0.88 -23.29 13.07
CA LYS A 243 -0.27 -24.17 13.40
C LYS A 243 -0.24 -25.45 12.58
N SER A 244 -0.53 -26.59 13.22
CA SER A 244 -0.60 -27.92 12.58
C SER A 244 0.60 -28.23 11.68
N LEU A 245 1.80 -28.06 12.25
CA LEU A 245 3.07 -28.23 11.53
C LEU A 245 3.27 -29.67 11.05
N ASP A 246 2.62 -30.63 11.70
CA ASP A 246 2.55 -32.05 11.32
C ASP A 246 2.01 -32.27 9.89
N LYS A 247 1.26 -31.32 9.35
CA LYS A 247 0.70 -31.40 7.99
C LYS A 247 1.65 -30.92 6.90
N LEU A 248 2.76 -30.25 7.26
CA LEU A 248 3.58 -29.52 6.30
C LEU A 248 4.29 -30.45 5.31
N ASP A 249 4.86 -31.55 5.76
CA ASP A 249 5.62 -32.46 4.88
C ASP A 249 4.74 -33.06 3.79
N ALA A 250 3.59 -33.63 4.18
CA ALA A 250 2.63 -34.19 3.23
C ALA A 250 2.06 -33.13 2.25
N LEU A 251 1.81 -31.91 2.75
CA LEU A 251 1.30 -30.82 1.91
C LEU A 251 2.38 -30.30 0.94
N ARG A 252 3.64 -30.21 1.39
CA ARG A 252 4.79 -29.82 0.57
C ARG A 252 4.99 -30.80 -0.58
N GLU A 253 5.08 -32.10 -0.28
CA GLU A 253 5.26 -33.14 -1.30
C GLU A 253 4.14 -33.07 -2.35
N LYS A 254 2.88 -32.89 -1.90
CA LYS A 254 1.76 -32.77 -2.81
C LYS A 254 1.81 -31.48 -3.64
N LEU A 255 2.20 -30.35 -3.05
CA LEU A 255 2.39 -29.09 -3.78
C LEU A 255 3.46 -29.23 -4.85
N GLU A 256 4.61 -29.82 -4.55
CA GLU A 256 5.70 -30.04 -5.50
C GLU A 256 5.26 -30.92 -6.67
N GLU A 257 4.63 -32.06 -6.39
CA GLU A 257 4.08 -32.98 -7.40
C GLU A 257 3.10 -32.25 -8.33
N GLN A 258 2.12 -31.54 -7.76
CA GLN A 258 1.10 -30.86 -8.55
C GLN A 258 1.65 -29.64 -9.29
N PHE A 259 2.64 -28.94 -8.71
CA PHE A 259 3.30 -27.82 -9.38
C PHE A 259 3.97 -28.27 -10.67
N GLN A 260 4.73 -29.37 -10.65
CA GLN A 260 5.38 -29.92 -11.84
C GLN A 260 4.37 -30.27 -12.95
N LEU A 261 3.21 -30.80 -12.59
CA LEU A 261 2.14 -31.16 -13.54
C LEU A 261 1.47 -29.93 -14.17
N ILE A 262 1.37 -28.81 -13.44
CA ILE A 262 0.63 -27.61 -13.84
C ILE A 262 1.54 -26.56 -14.50
N LEU A 263 2.82 -26.52 -14.12
CA LEU A 263 3.79 -25.46 -14.45
C LEU A 263 3.87 -25.14 -15.94
N GLN A 264 3.85 -26.15 -16.80
CA GLN A 264 4.15 -25.96 -18.23
C GLN A 264 2.99 -25.36 -19.05
N LYS A 265 1.75 -25.29 -18.51
CA LYS A 265 0.57 -24.94 -19.34
C LYS A 265 -0.48 -24.03 -18.70
N ALA A 266 -0.38 -23.69 -17.41
CA ALA A 266 -1.52 -23.06 -16.72
C ALA A 266 -1.21 -21.81 -15.89
N PHE A 267 0.03 -21.59 -15.45
CA PHE A 267 0.38 -20.36 -14.72
C PHE A 267 0.86 -19.25 -15.65
N SER A 268 0.41 -18.02 -15.41
CA SER A 268 1.04 -16.85 -16.01
C SER A 268 2.39 -16.55 -15.35
N SER A 269 3.27 -15.85 -16.06
CA SER A 269 4.55 -15.38 -15.49
C SER A 269 4.35 -14.56 -14.22
N GLN A 270 3.31 -13.72 -14.18
CA GLN A 270 2.97 -12.93 -13.00
C GLN A 270 2.57 -13.80 -11.79
N GLN A 271 1.80 -14.87 -12.00
CA GLN A 271 1.44 -15.78 -10.92
C GLN A 271 2.67 -16.51 -10.36
N LEU A 272 3.59 -16.93 -11.22
CA LEU A 272 4.85 -17.55 -10.80
C LEU A 272 5.72 -16.57 -9.99
N VAL A 273 5.75 -15.29 -10.38
CA VAL A 273 6.39 -14.24 -9.58
C VAL A 273 5.71 -14.09 -8.22
N HIS A 274 4.37 -14.04 -8.15
CA HIS A 274 3.65 -13.95 -6.87
C HIS A 274 3.98 -15.13 -5.95
N ILE A 275 3.94 -16.38 -6.47
CA ILE A 275 4.29 -17.59 -5.73
C ILE A 275 5.73 -17.48 -5.18
N THR A 276 6.68 -17.08 -6.03
CA THR A 276 8.08 -16.95 -5.64
C THR A 276 8.28 -15.88 -4.56
N VAL A 277 7.65 -14.72 -4.70
CA VAL A 277 7.76 -13.64 -3.70
C VAL A 277 7.16 -14.04 -2.36
N ILE A 278 6.06 -14.80 -2.35
CA ILE A 278 5.46 -15.29 -1.10
C ILE A 278 6.40 -16.29 -0.42
N ASN A 279 7.04 -17.20 -1.17
CA ASN A 279 8.08 -18.08 -0.63
C ASN A 279 9.24 -17.31 0.00
N LEU A 280 9.76 -16.29 -0.71
CA LEU A 280 10.86 -15.46 -0.22
C LEU A 280 10.47 -14.65 1.01
N PHE A 281 9.24 -14.14 1.05
CA PHE A 281 8.71 -13.45 2.22
C PHE A 281 8.70 -14.35 3.45
N GLU A 282 8.14 -15.55 3.33
CA GLU A 282 8.06 -16.52 4.44
C GLU A 282 9.46 -16.90 4.93
N LEU A 283 10.38 -17.19 4.01
CA LEU A 283 11.78 -17.51 4.32
C LEU A 283 12.48 -16.40 5.09
N HIS A 284 12.26 -15.14 4.68
CA HIS A 284 12.83 -13.99 5.38
C HIS A 284 12.19 -13.81 6.76
N HIS A 285 10.86 -13.93 6.85
CA HIS A 285 10.12 -13.80 8.10
C HIS A 285 10.56 -14.82 9.15
N LEU A 286 10.79 -16.08 8.75
CA LEU A 286 11.27 -17.13 9.64
C LEU A 286 12.68 -16.85 10.20
N ARG A 287 13.54 -16.13 9.47
CA ARG A 287 14.89 -15.78 9.93
C ARG A 287 14.89 -14.64 10.94
N GLU A 288 13.88 -13.78 10.92
CA GLU A 288 13.77 -12.64 11.84
C GLU A 288 13.06 -12.99 13.15
N LEU A 289 12.44 -14.16 13.26
CA LEU A 289 11.92 -14.64 14.53
C LEU A 289 13.09 -14.80 15.51
N PRO A 290 13.09 -14.12 16.67
CA PRO A 290 14.13 -14.31 17.66
C PRO A 290 14.11 -15.77 18.08
N SER A 291 15.29 -16.41 18.09
CA SER A 291 15.49 -17.69 18.77
C SER A 291 15.07 -17.50 20.22
N GLU A 292 13.86 -17.89 20.60
CA GLU A 292 13.43 -17.78 21.98
C GLU A 292 14.42 -18.56 22.86
N GLY A 293 15.11 -17.82 23.72
CA GLY A 293 15.90 -18.39 24.79
C GLY A 293 14.96 -19.05 25.80
N GLY A 294 14.84 -20.37 25.71
CA GLY A 294 14.27 -21.23 26.73
C GLY A 294 15.10 -22.50 26.81
N GLU A 295 15.54 -22.87 28.01
CA GLU A 295 16.28 -24.12 28.26
C GLU A 295 15.53 -25.35 27.71
N PRO A 296 16.25 -26.41 27.28
CA PRO A 296 15.64 -27.58 26.67
C PRO A 296 14.98 -28.46 27.74
N SER A 297 13.69 -28.25 28.01
CA SER A 297 12.87 -29.24 28.68
C SER A 297 12.28 -30.21 27.66
N CYS A 298 12.89 -31.39 27.57
CA CYS A 298 12.32 -32.66 27.09
C CYS A 298 11.95 -32.80 25.60
N SER A 299 12.90 -33.37 24.84
CA SER A 299 12.70 -34.39 23.79
C SER A 299 11.82 -34.10 22.55
N GLU A 300 11.92 -32.92 21.94
CA GLU A 300 11.60 -32.76 20.52
C GLU A 300 12.81 -32.10 19.83
N GLN A 301 13.37 -32.77 18.82
CA GLN A 301 14.50 -32.23 18.06
C GLN A 301 14.11 -30.88 17.43
N PRO A 302 15.00 -29.87 17.43
CA PRO A 302 14.73 -28.64 16.71
C PRO A 302 14.67 -29.00 15.23
N ILE A 303 13.47 -29.01 14.65
CA ILE A 303 13.28 -29.18 13.22
C ILE A 303 14.04 -28.03 12.57
N SER A 304 15.19 -28.36 11.97
CA SER A 304 15.98 -27.38 11.24
C SER A 304 15.12 -26.91 10.07
N TRP A 305 14.66 -25.66 10.09
CA TRP A 305 13.79 -25.10 9.05
C TRP A 305 14.38 -25.22 7.63
N PHE A 306 15.71 -25.35 7.52
CA PHE A 306 16.40 -25.68 6.27
C PHE A 306 15.98 -27.03 5.68
N GLN A 307 15.66 -28.03 6.51
CA GLN A 307 15.19 -29.35 6.08
C GLN A 307 13.73 -29.33 5.61
N LEU A 308 12.88 -28.48 6.20
CA LEU A 308 11.48 -28.33 5.77
C LEU A 308 11.36 -27.67 4.39
N LEU A 309 12.27 -26.76 4.06
CA LEU A 309 12.22 -25.93 2.86
C LEU A 309 13.09 -26.44 1.69
N GLY A 310 13.76 -27.58 1.85
CA GLY A 310 14.52 -28.24 0.78
C GLY A 310 15.70 -27.41 0.23
N LEU A 311 16.18 -26.41 0.97
CA LEU A 311 17.34 -25.60 0.59
C LEU A 311 18.61 -26.30 1.12
N GLN A 312 19.14 -27.25 0.34
CA GLN A 312 20.54 -27.69 0.41
C GLN A 312 21.33 -27.10 -0.74
#